data_AF-A0A0A8WY27-F1
#
_entry.id   AF-A0A0A8WY27-F1
#
_cell.length_a   1.000
_cell.length_b   1.000
_cell.length_c   1.000
_cell.angle_alpha   90.00
_cell.angle_beta   90.00
_cell.angle_gamma   90.00
#
_symmetry.space_group_name_H-M   'P 1'
#
loop_
_entity.id
_entity.type
_entity.pdbx_description
1 polymer ?
#
loop_
_entity_poly.entity_id
_entity_poly.type
_entity_poly.pdbx_seq_one_letter_code
_entity_poly.pdbx_strand_id
1 'polypeptide(L)'
;MKYYPHIALLLIILGASGANAMKFSAYNGDVYFDHRMHRLIYDCKSCHEGPPQHFELDHESGHKLCIGCHRKEGKGPSRHCSDCHKTS
;
A
#
# COMPACT_ATOMS: atom_id res chain seq x y z
N MET A 1 24.80 19.18 -45.95
CA MET A 1 25.76 18.79 -44.88
C MET A 1 25.01 18.86 -43.56
N LYS A 2 24.95 17.90 -42.63
CA LYS A 2 25.47 16.54 -42.46
C LYS A 2 24.53 15.89 -41.41
N TYR A 3 24.32 14.59 -41.55
CA TYR A 3 23.63 13.72 -40.60
C TYR A 3 24.42 13.58 -39.27
N TYR A 4 23.71 13.73 -38.13
CA TYR A 4 23.76 12.99 -36.83
C TYR A 4 25.09 12.84 -36.05
N PRO A 5 25.16 12.35 -34.77
CA PRO A 5 24.16 12.10 -33.72
C PRO A 5 24.69 12.40 -32.28
N HIS A 6 24.26 13.44 -31.56
CA HIS A 6 24.65 13.60 -30.12
C HIS A 6 23.54 14.16 -29.22
N ILE A 7 22.31 13.69 -29.37
CA ILE A 7 21.33 13.80 -28.28
C ILE A 7 20.86 12.39 -27.99
N ALA A 8 21.70 11.65 -27.25
CA ALA A 8 21.25 10.46 -26.55
C ALA A 8 20.32 10.91 -25.42
N LEU A 9 19.05 11.16 -25.77
CA LEU A 9 17.98 11.36 -24.80
C LEU A 9 17.70 10.01 -24.14
N LEU A 10 18.48 9.68 -23.12
CA LEU A 10 18.36 8.47 -22.34
C LEU A 10 17.18 8.66 -21.37
N LEU A 11 15.96 8.39 -21.85
CA LEU A 11 14.77 8.29 -21.01
C LEU A 11 14.90 7.05 -20.12
N ILE A 12 15.48 7.22 -18.94
CA ILE A 12 15.37 6.24 -17.85
C ILE A 12 13.93 6.33 -17.33
N ILE A 13 13.02 5.57 -17.94
CA ILE A 13 11.74 5.26 -17.32
C ILE A 13 12.06 4.24 -16.23
N LEU A 14 12.29 4.71 -15.00
CA LEU A 14 12.30 3.84 -13.83
C LEU A 14 10.84 3.45 -13.55
N GLY A 15 10.37 2.44 -14.28
CA GLY A 15 9.02 1.91 -14.18
C GLY A 15 8.82 1.10 -12.89
N ALA A 16 8.07 1.71 -11.97
CA ALA A 16 7.19 1.11 -10.97
C ALA A 16 7.73 -0.07 -10.13
N SER A 17 8.23 0.23 -8.93
CA SER A 17 8.29 -0.73 -7.82
C SER A 17 6.86 -1.08 -7.37
N GLY A 18 6.25 -2.06 -8.02
CA GLY A 18 4.97 -2.65 -7.60
C GLY A 18 5.15 -3.58 -6.41
N ALA A 19 5.33 -3.03 -5.20
CA ALA A 19 5.16 -3.81 -3.97
C ALA A 19 3.67 -4.14 -3.82
N ASN A 20 3.29 -5.36 -4.24
CA ASN A 20 1.89 -5.78 -4.31
C ASN A 20 1.34 -6.24 -2.95
N ALA A 21 2.19 -6.88 -2.13
CA ALA A 21 1.87 -7.30 -0.77
C ALA A 21 2.83 -6.61 0.20
N MET A 22 2.27 -5.93 1.20
CA MET A 22 3.02 -5.31 2.29
C MET A 22 2.88 -6.17 3.54
N LYS A 23 3.97 -6.28 4.31
CA LYS A 23 3.98 -6.99 5.58
C LYS A 23 4.26 -5.99 6.70
N PHE A 24 3.34 -5.92 7.66
CA PHE A 24 3.52 -5.14 8.88
C PHE A 24 3.83 -6.10 10.02
N SER A 25 5.06 -6.08 10.49
CA SER A 25 5.48 -6.91 11.63
C SER A 25 4.87 -6.36 12.92
N ALA A 26 4.27 -7.24 13.72
CA ALA A 26 3.71 -6.87 15.02
C ALA A 26 3.95 -7.99 16.04
N TYR A 27 3.98 -7.63 17.33
CA TYR A 27 4.29 -8.58 18.41
C TYR A 27 3.30 -9.75 18.51
N ASN A 28 2.07 -9.55 18.03
CA ASN A 28 0.94 -10.49 18.07
C ASN A 28 0.66 -11.16 16.72
N GLY A 29 1.64 -11.16 15.80
CA GLY A 29 1.54 -11.76 14.47
C GLY A 29 1.58 -10.72 13.36
N ASP A 30 2.21 -11.08 12.25
CA ASP A 30 2.37 -10.22 11.10
C ASP A 30 1.02 -9.96 10.42
N VAL A 31 0.82 -8.75 9.92
CA VAL A 31 -0.33 -8.37 9.09
C VAL A 31 0.13 -8.31 7.64
N TYR A 32 -0.53 -9.09 6.80
CA TYR A 32 -0.29 -9.10 5.36
C TYR A 32 -1.36 -8.26 4.67
N PHE A 33 -0.93 -7.18 4.03
CA PHE A 33 -1.80 -6.24 3.34
C PHE A 33 -1.59 -6.32 1.82
N ASP A 34 -2.65 -6.68 1.10
CA ASP A 34 -2.66 -6.64 -0.36
C ASP A 34 -3.00 -5.22 -0.84
N HIS A 35 -1.96 -4.39 -1.03
CA HIS A 35 -2.10 -3.02 -1.49
C HIS A 35 -2.69 -2.95 -2.90
N ARG A 36 -2.34 -3.92 -3.77
CA ARG A 36 -2.86 -3.97 -5.14
C ARG A 36 -4.36 -4.19 -5.13
N MET A 37 -4.86 -5.14 -4.34
CA MET A 37 -6.29 -5.42 -4.23
C MET A 37 -7.06 -4.19 -3.74
N HIS A 38 -6.57 -3.52 -2.70
CA HIS A 38 -7.23 -2.30 -2.20
C HIS A 38 -7.25 -1.19 -3.26
N ARG A 39 -6.17 -1.00 -4.02
CA ARG A 39 -6.11 -0.02 -5.12
C ARG A 39 -7.06 -0.32 -6.28
N LEU A 40 -7.44 -1.58 -6.49
CA LEU A 40 -8.43 -1.94 -7.52
C LEU A 40 -9.85 -1.52 -7.13
N ILE A 41 -10.10 -1.29 -5.84
CA ILE A 41 -11.42 -0.96 -5.29
C ILE A 41 -11.49 0.51 -4.88
N TYR A 42 -10.39 1.08 -4.41
CA TYR A 42 -10.33 2.41 -3.81
C TYR A 42 -9.25 3.28 -4.47
N ASP A 43 -9.54 4.57 -4.58
CA ASP A 43 -8.57 5.58 -5.01
C ASP A 43 -7.44 5.76 -3.99
N CYS A 44 -6.26 6.23 -4.45
CA CYS A 44 -5.10 6.46 -3.58
C CYS A 44 -5.41 7.38 -2.38
N LYS A 45 -6.29 8.37 -2.59
CA LYS A 45 -6.72 9.34 -1.56
C LYS A 45 -7.54 8.73 -0.43
N SER A 46 -8.04 7.49 -0.59
CA SER A 46 -8.77 6.79 0.47
C SER A 46 -7.86 6.36 1.61
N CYS A 47 -6.54 6.34 1.41
CA CYS A 47 -5.55 5.96 2.43
C CYS A 47 -4.41 6.98 2.57
N HIS A 48 -4.04 7.68 1.50
CA HIS A 48 -2.95 8.66 1.52
C HIS A 48 -3.50 10.08 1.51
N GLU A 49 -3.01 10.90 2.43
CA GLU A 49 -3.20 12.34 2.39
C GLU A 49 -2.13 12.98 1.51
N GLY A 50 -2.55 13.63 0.42
CA GLY A 50 -1.63 14.21 -0.56
C GLY A 50 -1.02 13.18 -1.53
N PRO A 51 0.15 13.50 -2.13
CA PRO A 51 0.84 12.56 -3.02
C PRO A 51 1.13 11.22 -2.30
N PRO A 52 0.81 10.06 -2.92
CA PRO A 52 1.07 8.77 -2.31
C PRO A 52 2.55 8.59 -1.96
N GLN A 53 2.81 8.34 -0.69
CA GLN A 53 4.14 8.12 -0.14
C GLN A 53 4.09 7.05 0.94
N HIS A 54 5.24 6.47 1.26
CA HIS A 54 5.37 5.59 2.41
C HIS A 54 4.95 6.32 3.68
N PHE A 55 4.19 5.65 4.54
CA PHE A 55 3.88 6.13 5.88
C PHE A 55 4.04 4.98 6.86
N GLU A 56 4.53 5.29 8.05
CA GLU A 56 4.62 4.34 9.14
C GLU A 56 3.24 4.13 9.76
N LEU A 57 2.95 2.89 10.12
CA LEU A 57 1.77 2.53 10.88
C LEU A 57 2.21 2.01 12.24
N ASP A 58 1.60 2.56 13.27
CA ASP A 58 1.61 1.99 14.61
C ASP A 58 0.28 1.27 14.90
N HIS A 59 0.16 0.76 16.12
CA HIS A 59 -1.04 0.06 16.56
C HIS A 59 -2.32 0.92 16.44
N GLU A 60 -2.28 2.19 16.83
CA GLU A 60 -3.46 3.04 16.83
C GLU A 60 -3.85 3.46 15.42
N SER A 61 -2.89 3.99 14.66
CA SER A 61 -3.10 4.44 13.28
C SER A 61 -3.49 3.29 12.36
N GLY A 62 -2.91 2.10 12.53
CA GLY A 62 -3.26 0.89 11.77
C GLY A 62 -4.69 0.43 12.06
N HIS A 63 -5.06 0.33 13.34
CA HIS A 63 -6.43 -0.03 13.71
C HIS A 63 -7.46 1.02 13.26
N LYS A 64 -7.14 2.31 13.41
CA LYS A 64 -8.03 3.38 12.97
C LYS A 64 -8.26 3.35 11.46
N LEU A 65 -7.19 3.22 10.66
CA LEU A 65 -7.29 3.21 9.20
C LEU A 65 -7.97 1.93 8.69
N CYS A 66 -7.41 0.77 9.03
CA CYS A 66 -7.84 -0.50 8.46
C CYS A 66 -9.21 -0.94 9.01
N ILE A 67 -9.32 -1.05 10.34
CA ILE A 67 -10.57 -1.51 10.97
C ILE A 67 -11.68 -0.46 10.80
N GLY A 68 -11.35 0.83 10.85
CA GLY A 68 -12.31 1.91 10.62
C GLY A 68 -12.98 1.80 9.24
N CYS A 69 -12.19 1.60 8.19
CA CYS A 69 -12.72 1.38 6.84
C CYS A 69 -13.53 0.08 6.75
N HIS A 70 -12.98 -1.06 7.23
CA HIS A 70 -13.68 -2.34 7.14
C HIS A 70 -15.02 -2.37 7.87
N ARG A 71 -15.13 -1.67 9.01
CA ARG A 71 -16.40 -1.51 9.73
C ARG A 71 -17.38 -0.64 8.95
N LYS A 72 -16.90 0.49 8.43
CA LYS A 72 -17.73 1.42 7.66
C LYS A 72 -18.31 0.75 6.40
N GLU A 73 -17.50 -0.02 5.69
CA GLU A 73 -17.88 -0.70 4.46
C GLU A 73 -18.63 -2.02 4.72
N GLY A 74 -18.61 -2.51 5.95
CA GLY A 74 -19.15 -3.82 6.31
C GLY A 74 -18.42 -4.98 5.62
N LYS A 75 -17.18 -4.76 5.18
CA LYS A 75 -16.36 -5.69 4.38
C LYS A 75 -14.95 -5.77 4.94
N GLY A 76 -14.35 -6.95 4.86
CA GLY A 76 -12.99 -7.18 5.35
C GLY A 76 -12.92 -7.42 6.87
N PRO A 77 -11.72 -7.77 7.37
CA PRO A 77 -11.50 -8.16 8.75
C PRO A 77 -11.66 -6.98 9.72
N SER A 78 -12.54 -7.12 10.73
CA SER A 78 -12.83 -6.02 11.67
C SER A 78 -13.24 -6.44 13.08
N ARG A 79 -13.32 -7.76 13.34
CA ARG A 79 -13.92 -8.33 14.55
C ARG A 79 -12.90 -9.01 15.45
N HIS A 80 -12.05 -9.88 14.90
CA HIS A 80 -11.07 -10.62 15.69
C HIS A 80 -9.66 -10.20 15.30
N CYS A 81 -8.76 -10.09 16.29
CA CYS A 81 -7.37 -9.71 16.05
C CYS A 81 -6.70 -10.66 15.03
N SER A 82 -7.00 -11.95 15.13
CA SER A 82 -6.50 -13.01 14.25
C SER A 82 -7.06 -12.96 12.83
N ASP A 83 -8.07 -12.14 12.54
CA ASP A 83 -8.53 -11.91 11.18
C ASP A 83 -7.49 -11.13 10.36
N CYS A 84 -6.70 -10.28 11.02
CA CYS A 84 -5.60 -9.50 10.44
C CYS A 84 -4.22 -10.05 10.84
N HIS A 85 -4.00 -10.27 12.14
CA HIS A 85 -2.73 -10.69 12.70
C HIS A 85 -2.59 -12.21 12.63
N LYS A 86 -1.81 -12.69 11.66
CA LYS A 86 -1.54 -14.11 11.52
C LYS A 86 -0.22 -14.41 12.22
N THR A 87 -0.29 -14.96 13.42
CA THR A 87 0.82 -15.75 13.97
C THR A 87 0.88 -17.02 13.13
N SER A 88 1.97 -17.18 12.37
CA SER A 88 2.31 -18.38 11.60
C SER A 88 1.86 -19.69 12.23
#